data_AF-A0AAY5EW97-F1
#
_entry.id   AF-A0AAY5EW97-F1
#
_cell.length_a   1.000
_cell.length_b   1.000
_cell.length_c   1.000
_cell.angle_alpha   90.00
_cell.angle_beta   90.00
_cell.angle_gamma   90.00
#
_symmetry.space_group_name_H-M   'P 1'
#
loop_
_entity.id
_entity.type
_entity.pdbx_description
1 polymer ?
#
loop_
_entity_poly.entity_id
_entity_poly.type
_entity_poly.pdbx_seq_one_letter_code
_entity_poly.pdbx_strand_id
1 'polypeptide(L)'
;MRTLLVTLVVALLVMSGSTLKCNRCINKGCYNTVETCAFGNNACISALFTRYPFNYFRRCSTMTECLLLSRTPGINAVCCHTDRCN
;
A
#
# COMPACT_ATOMS: atom_id res chain seq x y z
N MET A 1 6.19 22.75 -32.17
CA MET A 1 4.91 22.18 -31.67
C MET A 1 4.97 20.68 -31.44
N ARG A 2 5.48 19.86 -32.39
CA ARG A 2 5.57 18.39 -32.23
C ARG A 2 6.41 17.95 -31.02
N THR A 3 7.56 18.58 -30.79
CA THR A 3 8.45 18.26 -29.66
C THR A 3 7.81 18.55 -28.30
N LEU A 4 7.09 19.67 -28.19
CA LEU A 4 6.35 20.05 -26.98
C LEU A 4 5.26 19.03 -26.61
N LEU A 5 4.53 18.54 -27.61
CA LEU A 5 3.53 17.47 -27.43
C LEU A 5 4.19 16.18 -26.93
N VAL A 6 5.32 15.78 -27.53
CA VAL A 6 6.04 14.58 -27.11
C VAL A 6 6.56 14.72 -25.68
N THR A 7 7.17 15.85 -25.33
CA THR A 7 7.64 16.10 -23.96
C THR A 7 6.50 16.13 -22.94
N LEU A 8 5.34 16.67 -23.31
CA LEU A 8 4.16 16.72 -22.44
C LEU A 8 3.58 15.32 -22.20
N VAL A 9 3.47 14.51 -23.25
CA VAL A 9 3.00 13.10 -23.15
C VAL A 9 3.96 12.27 -22.29
N VAL A 10 5.27 12.41 -22.47
CA VAL A 10 6.26 11.70 -21.65
C VAL A 10 6.19 12.15 -20.18
N ALA A 11 6.05 13.45 -19.92
CA ALA A 11 5.90 13.96 -18.56
C ALA A 11 4.62 13.44 -17.88
N LEU A 12 3.49 13.44 -18.58
CA LEU A 12 2.22 12.88 -18.09
C LEU A 12 2.36 11.39 -17.73
N LEU A 13 3.02 10.60 -18.60
CA LEU A 13 3.28 9.17 -18.36
C LEU A 13 4.15 8.93 -17.13
N VAL A 14 5.19 9.76 -16.92
CA VAL A 14 6.07 9.68 -15.75
C VAL A 14 5.35 10.10 -14.47
N MET A 15 4.51 11.13 -14.54
CA MET A 15 3.71 11.60 -13.39
C MET A 15 2.66 10.56 -12.96
N SER A 16 2.08 9.82 -13.90
CA SER A 16 1.21 8.67 -13.60
C SER A 16 1.94 7.48 -12.98
N GLY A 17 3.28 7.49 -12.94
CA GLY A 17 4.12 6.41 -12.44
C GLY A 17 4.55 6.51 -10.97
N SER A 18 3.98 7.45 -10.20
CA SER A 18 4.21 7.49 -8.75
C SER A 18 3.59 6.26 -8.10
N THR A 19 4.41 5.22 -7.91
CA THR A 19 4.00 3.98 -7.25
C THR A 19 4.05 4.20 -5.75
N LEU A 20 2.90 4.04 -5.09
CA LEU A 20 2.76 4.16 -3.64
C LEU A 20 3.83 3.32 -2.95
N LYS A 21 4.51 3.88 -1.94
CA LYS A 21 5.46 3.14 -1.12
C LYS A 21 4.84 2.85 0.24
N CYS A 22 4.93 1.61 0.72
CA CYS A 22 4.40 1.24 2.03
C CYS A 22 5.50 0.65 2.91
N ASN A 23 5.32 0.74 4.23
CA ASN A 23 6.10 -0.09 5.14
C ASN A 23 5.66 -1.54 4.95
N ARG A 24 6.62 -2.45 4.93
CA ARG A 24 6.41 -3.88 4.78
C ARG A 24 6.99 -4.63 5.97
N CYS A 25 6.18 -5.47 6.58
CA CYS A 25 6.56 -6.31 7.71
C CYS A 25 5.54 -7.45 7.76
N ILE A 26 5.94 -8.72 7.60
CA ILE A 26 4.98 -9.83 7.63
C ILE A 26 5.39 -10.81 8.72
N ASN A 27 4.43 -11.19 9.57
CA ASN A 27 4.57 -12.03 10.76
C ASN A 27 5.25 -11.35 11.95
N LYS A 28 5.10 -11.96 13.12
CA LYS A 28 5.78 -11.51 14.34
C LYS A 28 7.30 -11.56 14.19
N GLY A 29 7.99 -10.54 14.71
CA GLY A 29 9.45 -10.45 14.72
C GLY A 29 10.07 -9.91 13.42
N CYS A 30 9.26 -9.49 12.44
CA CYS A 30 9.77 -8.80 11.27
C CYS A 30 10.29 -7.40 11.62
N TYR A 31 11.18 -6.88 10.78
CA TYR A 31 11.58 -5.47 10.75
C TYR A 31 10.90 -4.76 9.59
N ASN A 32 10.63 -3.47 9.74
CA ASN A 32 10.02 -2.68 8.67
C ASN A 32 11.02 -2.52 7.52
N THR A 33 10.66 -3.00 6.35
CA THR A 33 11.27 -2.61 5.08
C THR A 33 10.34 -1.66 4.32
N VAL A 34 10.82 -1.10 3.22
CA VAL A 34 9.97 -0.31 2.31
C VAL A 34 9.74 -1.13 1.06
N GLU A 35 8.48 -1.28 0.68
CA GLU A 35 8.14 -1.86 -0.61
C GLU A 35 7.46 -0.82 -1.51
N THR A 36 7.68 -0.98 -2.81
CA THR A 36 6.98 -0.19 -3.83
C THR A 36 5.79 -1.00 -4.30
N CYS A 37 4.59 -0.42 -4.23
CA CYS A 37 3.37 -1.15 -4.56
C CYS A 37 3.31 -1.49 -6.05
N ALA A 38 2.99 -2.75 -6.33
CA ALA A 38 2.71 -3.22 -7.67
C ALA A 38 1.44 -2.57 -8.24
N PHE A 39 1.28 -2.64 -9.57
CA PHE A 39 0.09 -2.16 -10.26
C PHE A 39 -1.19 -2.75 -9.62
N GLY A 40 -2.20 -1.89 -9.41
CA GLY A 40 -3.46 -2.26 -8.76
C GLY A 40 -3.46 -2.16 -7.22
N ASN A 41 -2.30 -2.15 -6.56
CA ASN A 41 -2.21 -1.93 -5.13
C ASN A 41 -2.12 -0.42 -4.83
N ASN A 42 -3.25 0.15 -4.43
CA ASN A 42 -3.43 1.59 -4.23
C ASN A 42 -3.61 1.99 -2.75
N ALA A 43 -3.29 1.10 -1.82
CA ALA A 43 -3.38 1.37 -0.39
C ALA A 43 -2.25 0.69 0.39
N CYS A 44 -1.84 1.33 1.49
CA CYS A 44 -1.06 0.70 2.52
C CYS A 44 -1.98 0.17 3.62
N ILE A 45 -1.68 -1.04 4.11
CA ILE A 45 -2.39 -1.68 5.22
C ILE A 45 -1.44 -1.98 6.37
N SER A 46 -1.91 -1.77 7.61
CA SER A 46 -1.30 -2.27 8.85
C SER A 46 -2.38 -3.03 9.61
N ALA A 47 -2.24 -4.35 9.75
CA ALA A 47 -3.24 -5.23 10.31
C ALA A 47 -2.70 -6.00 11.51
N LEU A 48 -3.46 -6.03 12.59
CA LEU A 48 -3.22 -6.76 13.82
C LEU A 48 -4.37 -7.74 14.06
N PHE A 49 -4.08 -9.03 14.12
CA PHE A 49 -5.04 -10.05 14.52
C PHE A 49 -5.17 -10.05 16.04
N THR A 50 -6.35 -9.71 16.54
CA THR A 50 -6.65 -9.56 17.96
C THR A 50 -7.24 -10.83 18.59
N ARG A 51 -7.40 -11.90 17.80
CA ARG A 51 -7.78 -13.25 18.25
C ARG A 51 -6.65 -14.23 17.97
N TYR A 52 -6.56 -15.29 18.78
CA TYR A 52 -5.58 -16.34 18.57
C TYR A 52 -5.82 -17.05 17.22
N PRO A 53 -4.77 -17.31 16.42
CA PRO A 53 -3.38 -16.97 16.66
C PRO A 53 -3.07 -15.50 16.40
N PHE A 54 -2.53 -14.81 17.41
CA PHE A 54 -2.15 -13.40 17.28
C PHE A 54 -1.06 -13.23 16.24
N ASN A 55 -1.31 -12.40 15.24
CA ASN A 55 -0.37 -12.10 14.18
C ASN A 55 -0.47 -10.64 13.75
N TYR A 56 0.48 -10.20 12.94
CA TYR A 56 0.62 -8.83 12.50
C TYR A 56 1.21 -8.77 11.09
N PHE A 57 0.76 -7.81 10.29
CA PHE A 57 1.45 -7.45 9.06
C PHE A 57 1.26 -5.99 8.66
N ARG A 58 2.21 -5.51 7.85
CA ARG A 58 2.17 -4.28 7.06
C ARG A 58 2.55 -4.61 5.63
N ARG A 59 1.80 -4.08 4.66
CA ARG A 59 2.14 -4.19 3.24
C ARG A 59 1.30 -3.26 2.36
N CYS A 60 1.61 -3.25 1.08
CA CYS A 60 0.72 -2.84 0.01
C CYS A 60 -0.51 -3.75 -0.09
N SER A 61 -1.65 -3.16 -0.46
CA SER A 61 -2.91 -3.85 -0.73
C SER A 61 -3.76 -3.04 -1.70
N THR A 62 -4.90 -3.61 -2.10
CA THR A 62 -5.98 -2.81 -2.65
C THR A 62 -6.77 -2.15 -1.51
N MET A 63 -7.32 -0.96 -1.76
CA MET A 63 -8.19 -0.31 -0.77
C MET A 63 -9.38 -1.22 -0.37
N THR A 64 -9.93 -1.97 -1.34
CA THR A 64 -11.02 -2.92 -1.09
C THR A 64 -10.61 -4.02 -0.11
N GLU A 65 -9.46 -4.67 -0.33
CA GLU A 65 -8.92 -5.68 0.59
C GLU A 65 -8.74 -5.10 1.99
N CYS A 66 -8.17 -3.90 2.09
CA CYS A 66 -7.93 -3.26 3.37
C CYS A 66 -9.23 -2.98 4.15
N LEU A 67 -10.25 -2.44 3.46
CA LEU A 67 -11.54 -2.15 4.07
C LEU A 67 -12.31 -3.42 4.47
N LEU A 68 -12.14 -4.53 3.75
CA LEU A 68 -12.70 -5.82 4.16
C LEU A 68 -12.05 -6.30 5.45
N LEU A 69 -10.72 -6.21 5.56
CA LEU A 69 -10.00 -6.61 6.77
C LEU A 69 -10.32 -5.71 7.96
N SER A 70 -10.47 -4.40 7.76
CA SER A 70 -10.82 -3.47 8.86
C SER A 70 -12.22 -3.71 9.43
N ARG A 71 -13.10 -4.32 8.65
CA ARG A 71 -14.47 -4.71 9.07
C ARG A 71 -14.56 -6.14 9.59
N THR A 72 -13.48 -6.92 9.51
CA THR A 72 -13.48 -8.33 9.91
C THR A 72 -13.32 -8.45 11.43
N PRO A 73 -14.26 -9.09 12.15
CA PRO A 73 -14.14 -9.27 13.59
C PRO A 73 -12.84 -10.01 13.97
N GLY A 74 -12.12 -9.48 14.95
CA GLY A 74 -10.83 -10.05 15.36
C GLY A 74 -9.62 -9.57 14.56
N ILE A 75 -9.80 -8.57 13.70
CA ILE A 75 -8.72 -7.87 12.99
C ILE A 75 -8.86 -6.37 13.22
N ASN A 76 -7.79 -5.72 13.67
CA ASN A 76 -7.67 -4.27 13.64
C ASN A 76 -6.79 -3.89 12.46
N ALA A 77 -7.37 -3.30 11.41
CA ALA A 77 -6.62 -2.87 10.23
C ALA A 77 -6.77 -1.37 9.97
N VAL A 78 -5.64 -0.72 9.72
CA VAL A 78 -5.55 0.69 9.31
C VAL A 78 -5.23 0.77 7.83
N CYS A 79 -6.00 1.57 7.11
CA CYS A 79 -5.90 1.79 5.67
C CYS A 79 -5.51 3.23 5.37
N CYS A 80 -4.57 3.44 4.46
CA CYS A 80 -4.14 4.78 4.04
C CYS A 80 -3.55 4.74 2.61
N HIS A 81 -3.40 5.91 1.98
CA HIS A 81 -3.09 6.05 0.54
C HIS A 81 -1.94 7.02 0.25
N THR A 82 -1.10 7.30 1.26
CA THR A 82 0.08 8.15 1.14
C THR A 82 1.34 7.33 1.46
N ASP A 83 2.50 7.80 1.01
CA ASP A 83 3.74 7.04 1.19
C ASP A 83 4.04 6.78 2.68
N ARG A 84 4.25 5.50 3.00
CA ARG A 84 4.71 4.96 4.28
C ARG A 84 3.82 5.31 5.48
N CYS A 85 2.53 5.51 5.24
CA CYS A 85 1.55 5.87 6.26
C CYS A 85 1.15 4.73 7.22
N ASN A 86 1.51 3.48 6.92
CA ASN A 86 1.08 2.27 7.63
C ASN A 86 2.09 1.71 8.65
#